data_AF-A0A2N3VCJ2-F1
#
_entry.id   AF-A0A2N3VCJ2-F1
#
_cell.length_a   1.000
_cell.length_b   1.000
_cell.length_c   1.000
_cell.angle_alpha   90.00
_cell.angle_beta   90.00
_cell.angle_gamma   90.00
#
_symmetry.space_group_name_H-M   'P 1'
#
loop_
_entity.id
_entity.type
_entity.pdbx_description
1 polymer ?
#
loop_
_entity_poly.entity_id
_entity_poly.type
_entity_poly.pdbx_seq_one_letter_code
_entity_poly.pdbx_strand_id
1 'polypeptide(L)' 'MTPPPASPCPEEPDIRLLVQFATVRIEFAACLTAALVFVQEVGARRPCTVAVVSGMCAGLPRLPTERLYLLP' A
#
# COMPACT_ATOMS: atom_id res chain seq x y z
N MET A 1 14.90 -9.07 14.93
CA MET A 1 13.72 -8.71 14.11
C MET A 1 13.60 -7.20 14.15
N THR A 2 13.86 -6.53 13.03
CA THR A 2 13.66 -5.08 12.93
C THR A 2 12.16 -4.80 13.05
N PRO A 3 11.71 -3.85 13.88
CA PRO A 3 10.29 -3.49 13.90
C PRO A 3 9.85 -3.08 12.49
N PRO A 4 8.61 -3.38 12.09
CA PRO A 4 8.10 -2.94 10.81
C PRO A 4 8.25 -1.42 10.71
N PRO A 5 8.69 -0.89 9.55
CA PRO A 5 8.90 0.55 9.41
C PRO A 5 7.60 1.30 9.71
N ALA A 6 7.71 2.32 10.55
CA ALA A 6 6.58 3.16 10.94
C ALA A 6 6.03 3.93 9.73
N SER A 7 4.74 4.28 9.79
CA SER A 7 4.09 5.08 8.75
C SER A 7 4.87 6.38 8.49
N PRO A 8 5.16 6.71 7.22
CA PRO A 8 5.72 8.00 6.86
C PRO A 8 4.71 9.15 7.02
N CYS A 9 3.41 8.86 7.11
CA CYS A 9 2.36 9.83 7.47
C CYS A 9 1.55 9.28 8.66
N PRO A 10 1.99 9.49 9.92
CA PRO A 10 1.35 8.91 11.10
C PRO A 10 -0.02 9.52 11.44
N GLU A 11 -0.34 10.67 10.84
CA GLU A 11 -1.64 11.36 11.01
C GLU A 11 -2.75 10.70 10.20
N GLU A 12 -2.39 9.89 9.20
CA GLU A 12 -3.33 9.18 8.34
C GLU A 12 -3.50 7.71 8.77
N PRO A 13 -4.70 7.14 8.58
CA PRO A 13 -4.91 5.73 8.82
C PRO A 13 -4.15 4.88 7.80
N ASP A 14 -3.66 3.73 8.27
CA ASP A 14 -3.12 2.70 7.40
C ASP A 14 -4.25 1.93 6.72
N ILE A 15 -4.14 1.82 5.41
CA ILE A 15 -5.06 1.13 4.52
C ILE A 15 -4.40 -0.15 4.01
N ARG A 16 -5.19 -1.24 3.98
CA ARG A 16 -4.76 -2.52 3.42
C ARG A 16 -4.92 -2.51 1.91
N LEU A 17 -3.81 -2.70 1.22
CA LEU A 17 -3.73 -2.84 -0.22
C LEU A 17 -3.60 -4.31 -0.58
N LEU A 18 -4.44 -4.74 -1.51
CA LEU A 18 -4.36 -6.05 -2.13
C LEU A 18 -3.90 -5.88 -3.57
N VAL A 19 -2.69 -6.36 -3.88
CA VAL A 19 -2.11 -6.35 -5.22
C VAL A 19 -2.18 -7.75 -5.80
N GLN A 20 -2.94 -7.91 -6.87
CA GLN A 20 -3.18 -9.18 -7.54
C GLN A 20 -2.61 -9.15 -8.95
N PHE A 21 -1.58 -9.95 -9.16
CA PHE A 21 -1.03 -10.31 -10.47
C PHE A 21 -1.67 -11.61 -10.95
N ALA A 22 -1.33 -12.04 -12.18
CA ALA A 22 -1.89 -13.24 -12.79
C ALA A 22 -1.81 -14.49 -11.90
N THR A 23 -0.70 -14.65 -11.16
CA THR A 23 -0.44 -15.85 -10.35
C THR A 23 -0.10 -15.56 -8.89
N VAL A 24 0.10 -14.30 -8.52
CA VAL A 24 0.50 -13.93 -7.16
C VAL A 24 -0.40 -12.86 -6.57
N ARG A 25 -0.70 -13.05 -5.29
CA ARG A 25 -1.45 -12.13 -4.45
C ARG A 25 -0.53 -11.63 -3.35
N ILE A 26 -0.42 -10.31 -3.22
CA ILE A 26 0.44 -9.69 -2.22
C ILE A 26 -0.36 -8.63 -1.49
N GLU A 27 -0.17 -8.52 -0.18
CA GLU A 27 -0.88 -7.57 0.65
C GLU A 27 0.09 -6.64 1.37
N PHE A 28 -0.25 -5.36 1.40
CA PHE A 28 0.55 -4.32 2.04
C PHE A 28 -0.31 -3.42 2.92
N ALA A 29 0.31 -2.79 3.90
CA ALA A 29 -0.21 -1.61 4.57
C ALA A 29 0.44 -0.35 3.98
N ALA A 30 -0.33 0.72 3.81
CA ALA A 30 0.16 2.05 3.45
C ALA A 30 -0.75 3.13 4.02
N CYS A 31 -0.23 4.32 4.31
CA CYS A 31 -1.05 5.47 4.65
C CYS A 31 -2.02 5.82 3.51
N LEU A 32 -3.14 6.44 3.86
CA LEU A 32 -4.25 6.74 2.95
C LEU A 32 -3.78 7.45 1.67
N THR A 33 -2.99 8.51 1.79
CA THR A 33 -2.50 9.30 0.65
C THR A 33 -1.65 8.43 -0.28
N ALA A 34 -0.67 7.70 0.27
CA ALA A 34 0.18 6.82 -0.54
C ALA A 34 -0.60 5.70 -1.21
N ALA A 35 -1.60 5.12 -0.52
CA ALA A 35 -2.48 4.10 -1.06
C ALA A 35 -3.29 4.61 -2.26
N LEU A 36 -3.85 5.82 -2.17
CA LEU A 36 -4.63 6.43 -3.25
C LEU A 36 -3.79 6.68 -4.50
N VAL A 37 -2.59 7.26 -4.34
CA VAL A 37 -1.69 7.53 -5.47
C VAL A 37 -1.20 6.22 -6.10
N PHE A 38 -0.85 5.22 -5.28
CA PHE A 38 -0.43 3.90 -5.76
C PHE A 38 -1.52 3.22 -6.60
N VAL A 39 -2.78 3.23 -6.14
CA VAL A 39 -3.92 2.66 -6.89
C VAL A 39 -4.08 3.32 -8.25
N GLN A 40 -4.00 4.65 -8.30
CA GLN A 40 -4.10 5.42 -9.55
C GLN A 40 -2.96 5.08 -10.52
N GLU A 41 -1.71 5.05 -10.03
CA GLU A 41 -0.55 4.76 -10.88
C GLU A 41 -0.59 3.34 -11.43
N VAL A 42 -0.84 2.35 -10.57
CA VAL A 42 -0.84 0.94 -10.97
C VAL A 42 -1.96 0.65 -11.94
N GLY A 43 -3.17 1.17 -11.68
CA GLY A 43 -4.32 1.03 -12.59
C GLY A 43 -4.08 1.63 -13.96
N ALA A 44 -3.24 2.68 -14.07
CA ALA A 44 -2.91 3.32 -15.34
C ALA A 44 -1.74 2.64 -16.09
N ARG A 45 -0.83 1.96 -15.39
CA ARG A 45 0.50 1.61 -15.94
C ARG A 45 0.89 0.14 -15.88
N ARG A 46 0.12 -0.72 -15.22
CA ARG A 46 0.56 -2.09 -14.92
C ARG A 46 -0.53 -3.13 -15.22
N PRO A 47 -0.15 -4.33 -15.68
CA PRO A 47 -1.08 -5.45 -15.88
C PRO A 47 -1.35 -6.17 -14.56
N CYS A 48 -1.75 -5.45 -13.52
CA CYS A 48 -2.19 -6.02 -12.25
C CYS A 48 -3.38 -5.24 -11.71
N THR A 49 -4.11 -5.88 -10.80
CA THR A 49 -5.26 -5.26 -10.14
C THR A 49 -4.88 -4.89 -8.72
N VAL A 50 -5.33 -3.71 -8.28
CA VAL A 50 -5.16 -3.25 -6.91
C VAL A 50 -6.53 -3.00 -6.31
N ALA A 51 -6.78 -3.56 -5.14
CA ALA A 51 -7.99 -3.32 -4.37
C ALA A 51 -7.65 -2.73 -3.00
N VAL A 52 -8.45 -1.77 -2.59
CA VAL A 52 -8.47 -1.26 -1.22
C VAL A 52 -9.39 -2.16 -0.40
N VAL A 53 -8.86 -2.79 0.65
CA VAL A 53 -9.61 -3.72 1.48
C VAL A 53 -9.82 -3.12 2.85
N SER A 54 -11.06 -3.08 3.31
CA SER A 54 -11.36 -2.72 4.70
C SER A 54 -10.90 -3.87 5.63
N GLY A 55 -10.14 -3.56 6.67
CA GLY A 55 -9.68 -4.55 7.63
C GLY A 55 -8.42 -4.16 8.39
N MET A 56 -7.93 -5.10 9.21
CA MET A 56 -6.77 -4.90 10.06
C MET A 56 -5.48 -4.90 9.22
N CYS A 57 -4.64 -3.88 9.41
CA CYS A 57 -3.32 -3.76 8.77
C CYS A 57 -2.18 -4.41 9.60
N ALA A 58 -2.50 -4.90 10.80
CA ALA A 58 -1.53 -5.45 11.74
C ALA A 58 -0.82 -6.68 11.15
N GLY A 59 0.52 -6.66 11.17
CA GLY A 59 1.36 -7.76 10.66
C GLY A 59 1.57 -7.77 9.15
N LEU A 60 0.95 -6.85 8.40
CA LEU A 60 1.23 -6.70 6.96
C LEU A 60 2.55 -5.96 6.73
N PRO A 61 3.30 -6.32 5.68
CA PRO A 61 4.44 -5.52 5.28
C PRO A 61 3.99 -4.13 4.81
N ARG A 62 4.80 -3.13 5.07
CA ARG A 62 4.60 -1.79 4.52
C ARG A 62 4.85 -1.78 3.01
N LEU A 63 4.12 -0.94 2.27
CA LEU A 63 4.39 -0.69 0.87
C LEU A 63 5.85 -0.17 0.72
N PRO A 64 6.74 -0.88 -0.01
CA PRO A 64 8.18 -0.54 -0.01
C PRO A 64 8.50 0.87 -0.53
N THR A 65 7.70 1.37 -1.48
CA THR A 65 7.89 2.67 -2.13
C THR A 65 6.97 3.75 -1.58
N GLU A 66 6.34 3.51 -0.43
CA GLU A 66 5.31 4.39 0.13
C GLU A 66 5.70 5.87 0.20
N ARG A 67 6.93 6.17 0.64
CA ARG A 67 7.43 7.54 0.75
C ARG A 67 7.47 8.29 -0.58
N LEU A 68 7.59 7.59 -1.70
CA LEU A 68 7.57 8.20 -3.03
C LEU A 68 6.19 8.74 -3.41
N TYR A 69 5.15 8.30 -2.73
CA TYR A 69 3.77 8.71 -2.97
C TYR A 69 3.28 9.84 -2.06
N LEU A 70 4.15 10.34 -1.18
CA LEU A 70 3.84 11.44 -0.25
C LEU A 70 4.44 12.79 -0.65
N LEU A 71 5.34 12.79 -1.63
CA LEU A 71 5.93 13.99 -2.20
C LEU A 71 5.26 14.28 -3.56
N PRO A 72 5.03 15.56 -3.91
CA PRO A 72 4.58 15.94 -5.25
C PRO A 72 5.55 15.53 -6.35
#